data_AF-A0A076NQ99-F1
#
_entry.id   AF-A0A076NQ99-F1
#
_cell.length_a   1.000
_cell.length_b   1.000
_cell.length_c   1.000
_cell.angle_alpha   90.00
_cell.angle_beta   90.00
_cell.angle_gamma   90.00
#
_symmetry.space_group_name_H-M   'P 1'
#
loop_
_entity.id
_entity.type
_entity.pdbx_description
1 polymer ?
#
loop_
_entity_poly.entity_id
_entity_poly.type
_entity_poly.pdbx_seq_one_letter_code
_entity_poly.pdbx_strand_id
1 'polypeptide(L)'
;MHTNTSVVSATVSRASSAEGKRDRFLAAADGFLAQAHEELEAGREDVALEQAYLAALRIAGAVCATSPTIRKRKRLPTSAWDKLAITGADGKRWAGTFRQYSALRGRVVSGIQREVPAARVAELLGETERFYEFARPDFGTGAPLVA
;
A
#
# COMPACT_ATOMS: atom_id res chain seq x y z
N MET A 1 12.80 -42.32 27.39
CA MET A 1 11.83 -41.54 26.59
C MET A 1 12.16 -40.07 26.80
N HIS A 2 13.01 -39.49 25.94
CA HIS A 2 13.38 -38.08 26.06
C HIS A 2 12.49 -37.26 25.12
N THR A 3 11.69 -36.38 25.71
CA THR A 3 10.83 -35.42 25.00
C THR A 3 11.70 -34.37 24.33
N ASN A 4 11.64 -34.32 23.00
CA ASN A 4 12.37 -33.34 22.21
C ASN A 4 11.58 -32.02 22.20
N THR A 5 11.90 -31.11 23.12
CA THR A 5 11.33 -29.75 23.18
C THR A 5 11.92 -28.90 22.06
N SER A 6 11.26 -28.92 20.90
CA SER A 6 11.57 -28.04 19.77
C SER A 6 11.24 -26.59 20.13
N VAL A 7 12.27 -25.79 20.40
CA VAL A 7 12.16 -24.34 20.57
C VAL A 7 12.04 -23.71 19.18
N VAL A 8 10.83 -23.67 18.62
CA VAL A 8 10.55 -22.86 17.43
C VAL A 8 10.58 -21.39 17.85
N SER A 9 11.62 -20.69 17.42
CA SER A 9 11.93 -19.31 17.81
C SER A 9 10.81 -18.33 17.44
N ALA A 10 10.35 -17.55 18.42
CA ALA A 10 9.30 -16.53 18.29
C ALA A 10 9.62 -15.41 17.26
N THR A 11 10.85 -15.35 16.77
CA THR A 11 11.27 -14.38 15.75
C THR A 11 10.84 -14.79 14.35
N VAL A 12 10.90 -16.10 14.03
CA VAL A 12 10.53 -16.64 12.71
C VAL A 12 9.03 -16.53 12.50
N SER A 13 8.22 -16.85 13.52
CA SER A 13 6.76 -16.72 13.46
C SER A 13 6.28 -15.26 13.33
N ARG A 14 7.06 -14.31 13.85
CA ARG A 14 6.73 -12.88 13.79
C ARG A 14 7.13 -12.24 12.46
N ALA A 15 8.15 -12.78 11.78
CA ALA A 15 8.50 -12.39 10.41
C ALA A 15 7.49 -12.95 9.41
N SER A 16 7.17 -14.24 9.50
CA SER A 16 6.20 -14.89 8.62
C SER A 16 4.79 -14.32 8.75
N SER A 17 4.38 -13.89 9.95
CA SER A 17 3.09 -13.19 10.12
C SER A 17 3.08 -11.77 9.55
N ALA A 18 4.22 -11.06 9.53
CA ALA A 18 4.33 -9.76 8.89
C ALA A 18 4.28 -9.87 7.36
N GLU A 19 4.94 -10.87 6.79
CA GLU A 19 4.89 -11.22 5.37
C GLU A 19 3.48 -11.65 4.96
N GLY A 20 2.85 -12.57 5.69
CA GLY A 20 1.46 -12.95 5.41
C GLY A 20 0.46 -11.79 5.52
N LYS A 21 0.73 -10.80 6.38
CA LYS A 21 -0.08 -9.57 6.45
C LYS A 21 0.18 -8.64 5.27
N ARG A 22 1.44 -8.51 4.85
CA ARG A 22 1.82 -7.76 3.64
C ARG A 22 1.10 -8.33 2.42
N ASP A 23 1.17 -9.65 2.23
CA ASP A 23 0.64 -10.30 1.05
C ASP A 23 -0.90 -10.17 0.97
N ARG A 24 -1.59 -10.22 2.11
CA ARG A 24 -3.05 -9.91 2.17
C ARG A 24 -3.37 -8.48 1.76
N PHE A 25 -2.53 -7.51 2.14
CA PHE A 25 -2.72 -6.13 1.70
C PHE A 25 -2.46 -5.97 0.20
N LEU A 26 -1.43 -6.61 -0.34
CA LEU A 26 -1.13 -6.56 -1.78
C LEU A 26 -2.23 -7.24 -2.60
N ALA A 27 -2.72 -8.41 -2.19
CA ALA A 27 -3.84 -9.08 -2.86
C ALA A 27 -5.12 -8.22 -2.87
N ALA A 28 -5.39 -7.48 -1.78
CA ALA A 28 -6.50 -6.54 -1.75
C ALA A 28 -6.25 -5.33 -2.67
N ALA A 29 -5.00 -4.85 -2.76
CA ALA A 29 -4.63 -3.77 -3.67
C ALA A 29 -4.83 -4.16 -5.13
N ASP A 30 -4.49 -5.40 -5.51
CA ASP A 30 -4.72 -5.92 -6.87
C ASP A 30 -6.19 -5.87 -7.26
N GLY A 31 -7.09 -6.32 -6.37
CA GLY A 31 -8.54 -6.24 -6.62
C GLY A 31 -9.02 -4.81 -6.83
N PHE A 32 -8.48 -3.86 -6.07
CA PHE A 32 -8.82 -2.44 -6.24
C PHE A 32 -8.23 -1.83 -7.52
N LEU A 33 -7.02 -2.22 -7.92
CA LEU A 33 -6.41 -1.78 -9.18
C LEU A 33 -7.21 -2.29 -10.37
N ALA A 34 -7.57 -3.57 -10.39
CA ALA A 34 -8.39 -4.16 -11.43
C ALA A 34 -9.73 -3.42 -11.57
N GLN A 35 -10.43 -3.20 -10.44
CA GLN A 35 -11.66 -2.42 -10.45
C GLN A 35 -11.42 -0.99 -10.95
N ALA A 36 -10.36 -0.31 -10.52
CA ALA A 36 -10.09 1.06 -10.95
C ALA A 36 -9.91 1.17 -12.47
N HIS A 37 -9.28 0.19 -13.11
CA HIS A 37 -9.17 0.10 -14.57
C HIS A 37 -10.54 -0.07 -15.23
N GLU A 38 -11.31 -1.06 -14.81
CA GLU A 38 -12.65 -1.34 -15.37
C GLU A 38 -13.58 -0.12 -15.26
N GLU A 39 -13.54 0.59 -14.13
CA GLU A 39 -14.35 1.78 -13.89
C GLU A 39 -13.90 2.97 -14.75
N LEU A 40 -12.59 3.13 -14.96
CA LEU A 40 -12.06 4.19 -15.82
C LEU A 40 -12.41 3.94 -17.29
N GLU A 41 -12.30 2.70 -17.75
CA GLU A 41 -12.72 2.29 -19.10
C GLU A 41 -14.23 2.48 -19.32
N ALA A 42 -15.03 2.30 -18.26
CA ALA A 42 -16.46 2.52 -18.29
C ALA A 42 -16.89 4.00 -18.17
N GLY A 43 -15.94 4.94 -18.09
CA GLY A 43 -16.22 6.37 -17.92
C GLY A 43 -16.86 6.70 -16.56
N ARG A 44 -16.51 5.94 -15.51
CA ARG A 44 -16.93 6.17 -14.13
C ARG A 44 -15.75 6.69 -13.31
N GLU A 45 -15.28 7.90 -13.63
CA GLU A 45 -14.04 8.48 -13.10
C GLU A 45 -14.07 8.67 -11.57
N ASP A 46 -15.23 8.97 -11.01
CA ASP A 46 -15.43 9.11 -9.56
C ASP A 46 -15.19 7.79 -8.82
N VAL A 47 -15.76 6.69 -9.34
CA VAL A 47 -15.56 5.35 -8.79
C VAL A 47 -14.13 4.90 -9.02
N ALA A 48 -13.59 5.08 -10.22
CA ALA A 48 -12.20 4.72 -10.54
C ALA A 48 -11.19 5.43 -9.62
N LEU A 49 -11.39 6.74 -9.35
CA LEU A 49 -10.57 7.50 -8.42
C LEU A 49 -10.62 6.93 -7.00
N GLU A 50 -11.80 6.54 -6.54
CA GLU A 50 -11.98 5.92 -5.22
C GLU A 50 -11.25 4.58 -5.13
N GLN A 51 -11.42 3.70 -6.12
CA GLN A 51 -10.77 2.38 -6.14
C GLN A 51 -9.23 2.52 -6.20
N ALA A 52 -8.71 3.39 -7.07
CA ALA A 52 -7.27 3.65 -7.18
C ALA A 52 -6.68 4.18 -5.85
N TYR A 53 -7.42 5.03 -5.13
CA TYR A 53 -6.99 5.52 -3.83
C TYR A 53 -7.04 4.45 -2.73
N LEU A 54 -8.06 3.57 -2.75
CA LEU A 54 -8.16 2.43 -1.83
C LEU A 54 -7.01 1.44 -2.06
N ALA A 55 -6.64 1.17 -3.31
CA ALA A 55 -5.46 0.39 -3.66
C ALA A 55 -4.19 1.01 -3.01
N ALA A 56 -3.95 2.31 -3.20
CA ALA A 56 -2.81 3.01 -2.59
C ALA A 56 -2.78 2.87 -1.06
N LEU A 57 -3.94 2.95 -0.39
CA LEU A 57 -4.02 2.74 1.07
C LEU A 57 -3.65 1.32 1.48
N ARG A 58 -4.04 0.30 0.70
CA ARG A 58 -3.66 -1.09 0.96
C ARG A 58 -2.17 -1.30 0.76
N ILE A 59 -1.59 -0.74 -0.30
CA ILE A 59 -0.14 -0.79 -0.57
C ILE A 59 0.64 -0.14 0.58
N ALA A 60 0.20 1.02 1.08
CA ALA A 60 0.80 1.63 2.26
C ALA A 60 0.71 0.74 3.52
N GLY A 61 -0.41 0.02 3.67
CA GLY A 61 -0.57 -1.00 4.70
C GLY A 61 0.45 -2.13 4.58
N ALA A 62 0.71 -2.60 3.36
CA ALA A 62 1.71 -3.62 3.06
C ALA A 62 3.12 -3.16 3.47
N VAL A 63 3.54 -1.95 3.05
CA VAL A 63 4.84 -1.35 3.42
C VAL A 63 4.95 -1.16 4.94
N CYS A 64 3.88 -0.69 5.59
CA CYS A 64 3.89 -0.50 7.04
C CYS A 64 3.94 -1.83 7.81
N ALA A 65 3.37 -2.91 7.27
CA ALA A 65 3.33 -4.22 7.93
C ALA A 65 4.72 -4.84 8.10
N THR A 66 5.62 -4.62 7.14
CA THR A 66 7.00 -5.11 7.18
C THR A 66 8.00 -4.11 7.73
N SER A 67 7.61 -2.84 7.95
CA SER A 67 8.52 -1.79 8.41
C SER A 67 9.02 -2.02 9.85
N PRO A 68 10.35 -2.15 10.05
CA PRO A 68 10.93 -2.23 11.40
C PRO A 68 10.68 -0.98 12.23
N THR A 69 10.66 0.19 11.59
CA THR A 69 10.43 1.49 12.25
C THR A 69 9.02 1.58 12.83
N ILE A 70 8.02 1.10 12.10
CA ILE A 70 6.63 1.02 12.58
C ILE A 70 6.53 0.05 13.75
N ARG A 71 7.10 -1.15 13.61
CA ARG A 71 7.02 -2.22 14.62
C ARG A 71 7.62 -1.81 15.97
N LYS A 72 8.71 -1.03 15.96
CA LYS A 72 9.42 -0.61 17.19
C LYS A 72 8.75 0.56 17.91
N ARG A 73 7.77 1.24 17.30
CA ARG A 73 7.24 2.50 17.83
C ARG A 73 6.09 2.28 18.79
N LYS A 74 6.17 2.88 19.99
CA LYS A 74 5.14 2.79 21.03
C LYS A 74 3.83 3.51 20.68
N ARG A 75 3.90 4.61 19.92
CA ARG A 75 2.75 5.40 19.47
C ARG A 75 2.88 5.69 17.98
N LEU A 76 1.87 5.29 17.21
CA LEU A 76 1.81 5.49 15.77
C LEU A 76 0.84 6.64 15.44
N PRO A 77 1.09 7.39 14.36
CA PRO A 77 0.09 8.29 13.79
C PRO A 77 -1.20 7.55 13.45
N THR A 78 -2.34 8.23 13.39
CA THR A 78 -3.62 7.60 13.00
C THR A 78 -3.73 7.44 11.48
N SER A 79 -3.31 8.47 10.74
CA SER A 79 -3.31 8.52 9.27
C SER A 79 -2.36 7.49 8.66
N ALA A 80 -2.84 6.79 7.62
CA ALA A 80 -2.04 5.84 6.85
C ALA A 80 -0.82 6.50 6.21
N TRP A 81 -0.97 7.73 5.68
CA TRP A 81 0.12 8.48 5.07
C TRP A 81 1.14 8.97 6.09
N ASP A 82 0.70 9.31 7.32
CA ASP A 82 1.65 9.68 8.39
C ASP A 82 2.44 8.46 8.86
N LYS A 83 1.81 7.28 8.93
CA LYS A 83 2.52 6.03 9.17
C LYS A 83 3.52 5.73 8.05
N LEU A 84 3.11 5.84 6.79
CA LEU A 84 3.99 5.60 5.66
C LEU A 84 5.18 6.57 5.65
N ALA A 85 4.97 7.85 5.95
CA ALA A 85 6.03 8.85 5.93
C ALA A 85 7.18 8.59 6.92
N ILE A 86 6.92 7.86 8.00
CA ILE A 86 7.96 7.53 8.98
C ILE A 86 8.73 6.24 8.66
N THR A 87 8.42 5.54 7.56
CA THR A 87 9.15 4.32 7.17
C THR A 87 10.50 4.60 6.51
N GLY A 88 10.71 5.82 5.98
CA GLY A 88 11.94 6.22 5.31
C GLY A 88 11.71 7.32 4.25
N ALA A 89 12.75 7.60 3.46
CA ALA A 89 12.69 8.62 2.40
C ALA A 89 11.63 8.28 1.34
N ASP A 90 11.60 7.03 0.86
CA ASP A 90 10.61 6.58 -0.12
C ASP A 90 9.19 6.62 0.45
N GLY A 91 9.01 6.18 1.70
CA GLY A 91 7.74 6.29 2.41
C GLY A 91 7.24 7.73 2.50
N LYS A 92 8.14 8.68 2.78
CA LYS A 92 7.81 10.12 2.79
C LYS A 92 7.43 10.64 1.41
N ARG A 93 8.14 10.22 0.35
CA ARG A 93 7.82 10.56 -1.05
C ARG A 93 6.41 10.09 -1.40
N TRP A 94 6.13 8.79 -1.23
CA TRP A 94 4.82 8.22 -1.55
C TRP A 94 3.70 8.83 -0.72
N ALA A 95 3.92 9.06 0.59
CA ALA A 95 2.95 9.73 1.43
C ALA A 95 2.62 11.16 0.95
N GLY A 96 3.61 11.89 0.41
CA GLY A 96 3.40 13.18 -0.25
C GLY A 96 2.54 13.05 -1.50
N THR A 97 2.91 12.12 -2.40
CA THR A 97 2.19 11.83 -3.64
C THR A 97 0.73 11.48 -3.42
N PHE A 98 0.37 10.70 -2.40
CA PHE A 98 -1.04 10.32 -2.19
C PHE A 98 -1.85 11.33 -1.36
N ARG A 99 -1.20 12.16 -0.54
CA ARG A 99 -1.90 13.21 0.22
C ARG A 99 -2.60 14.25 -0.66
N GLN A 100 -1.99 14.62 -1.78
CA GLN A 100 -2.59 15.57 -2.72
C GLN A 100 -3.94 15.07 -3.27
N TYR A 101 -4.21 13.76 -3.24
CA TYR A 101 -5.48 13.18 -3.67
C TYR A 101 -6.52 13.06 -2.55
N SER A 102 -6.13 13.18 -1.28
CA SER A 102 -7.04 13.00 -0.14
C SER A 102 -8.22 13.98 -0.16
N ALA A 103 -7.94 15.26 -0.45
CA ALA A 103 -8.98 16.29 -0.51
C ALA A 103 -9.93 16.07 -1.70
N LEU A 104 -9.39 15.72 -2.87
CA LEU A 104 -10.18 15.40 -4.06
C LEU A 104 -11.10 14.21 -3.80
N ARG A 105 -10.55 13.09 -3.34
CA ARG A 105 -11.33 11.90 -2.96
C ARG A 105 -12.41 12.21 -1.93
N GLY A 106 -12.10 13.00 -0.90
CA GLY A 106 -13.08 13.41 0.09
C GLY A 106 -14.28 14.14 -0.52
N ARG A 107 -14.03 15.06 -1.46
CA ARG A 107 -15.09 15.78 -2.18
C ARG A 107 -15.89 14.85 -3.11
N VAL A 108 -15.22 13.93 -3.80
CA VAL A 108 -15.85 12.94 -4.68
C VAL A 108 -16.80 12.03 -3.88
N VAL A 109 -16.31 11.40 -2.81
CA VAL A 109 -17.12 10.49 -1.96
C VAL A 109 -18.30 11.21 -1.30
N SER A 110 -18.15 12.49 -0.98
CA SER A 110 -19.25 13.31 -0.44
C SER A 110 -20.25 13.81 -1.49
N GLY A 111 -20.02 13.56 -2.78
CA GLY A 111 -20.83 14.06 -3.89
C GLY A 111 -20.67 15.56 -4.19
N ILE A 112 -19.72 16.25 -3.52
CA ILE A 112 -19.41 17.67 -3.75
C ILE A 112 -18.68 17.84 -5.09
N GLN A 113 -17.75 16.96 -5.41
CA GLN A 113 -17.11 16.92 -6.73
C GLN A 113 -17.81 15.86 -7.58
N ARG A 114 -18.53 16.31 -8.61
CA ARG A 114 -19.29 15.42 -9.51
C ARG A 114 -18.53 15.06 -10.77
N GLU A 115 -17.70 15.97 -11.26
CA GLU A 115 -16.87 15.76 -12.44
C GLU A 115 -15.42 15.62 -12.02
N VAL A 116 -14.81 14.47 -12.31
CA VAL A 116 -13.39 14.22 -12.09
C VAL A 116 -12.74 14.07 -13.46
N PRO A 117 -11.71 14.86 -13.79
CA PRO A 117 -11.03 14.70 -15.08
C PRO A 117 -10.40 13.30 -15.19
N ALA A 118 -10.72 12.56 -16.25
CA ALA A 118 -10.16 11.23 -16.51
C ALA A 118 -8.62 11.22 -16.48
N ALA A 119 -7.99 12.28 -17.00
CA ALA A 119 -6.53 12.43 -16.94
C ALA A 119 -5.98 12.45 -15.50
N ARG A 120 -6.72 13.03 -14.56
CA ARG A 120 -6.32 13.07 -13.15
C ARG A 120 -6.49 11.71 -12.46
N VAL A 121 -7.51 10.95 -12.87
CA VAL A 121 -7.69 9.56 -12.42
C VAL A 121 -6.58 8.67 -12.97
N ALA A 122 -6.25 8.80 -14.26
CA ALA A 122 -5.14 8.09 -14.89
C ALA A 122 -3.79 8.41 -14.22
N GLU A 123 -3.55 9.66 -13.84
CA GLU A 123 -2.36 10.05 -13.07
C GLU A 123 -2.31 9.36 -11.70
N LEU A 124 -3.41 9.38 -10.95
CA LEU A 124 -3.50 8.67 -9.67
C LEU A 124 -3.25 7.18 -9.84
N LEU A 125 -3.88 6.56 -10.85
CA LEU A 125 -3.76 5.14 -11.12
C LEU A 125 -2.31 4.75 -11.45
N GLY A 126 -1.64 5.51 -12.32
CA GLY A 126 -0.23 5.30 -12.64
C GLY A 126 0.71 5.50 -11.43
N GLU A 127 0.43 6.46 -10.54
CA GLU A 127 1.19 6.57 -9.28
C GLU A 127 0.93 5.37 -8.34
N THR A 128 -0.30 4.88 -8.26
CA THR A 128 -0.66 3.70 -7.47
C THR A 128 0.03 2.45 -7.99
N GLU A 129 0.08 2.23 -9.30
CA GLU A 129 0.81 1.12 -9.91
C GLU A 129 2.31 1.17 -9.64
N ARG A 130 2.94 2.34 -9.81
CA ARG A 130 4.36 2.50 -9.47
C ARG A 130 4.62 2.26 -7.98
N PHE A 131 3.68 2.64 -7.11
CA PHE A 131 3.78 2.35 -5.68
C PHE A 131 3.57 0.87 -5.38
N TYR A 132 2.67 0.20 -6.10
CA TYR A 132 2.45 -1.24 -6.01
C TYR A 132 3.73 -2.00 -6.35
N GLU A 133 4.36 -1.68 -7.48
CA GLU A 133 5.64 -2.27 -7.89
C GLU A 133 6.74 -2.03 -6.85
N PHE A 134 6.86 -0.80 -6.34
CA PHE A 134 7.78 -0.48 -5.25
C PHE A 134 7.57 -1.36 -4.00
N ALA A 135 6.32 -1.69 -3.67
CA ALA A 135 5.99 -2.47 -2.48
C ALA A 135 6.18 -3.99 -2.66
N ARG A 136 6.39 -4.47 -3.90
CA ARG A 136 6.66 -5.88 -4.16
C ARG A 136 8.10 -6.24 -3.77
N PRO A 137 8.31 -7.44 -3.18
CA PRO A 137 9.63 -7.87 -2.69
C PRO A 137 10.72 -7.95 -3.77
N ASP A 138 10.35 -8.14 -5.04
CA ASP A 138 11.31 -8.36 -6.14
C ASP A 138 11.95 -7.06 -6.64
N PHE A 139 11.37 -5.89 -6.34
CA PHE A 139 11.90 -4.59 -6.80
C PHE A 139 13.06 -4.07 -5.93
N GLY A 140 13.32 -4.71 -4.77
CA GLY A 140 14.36 -4.32 -3.81
C GLY A 140 15.42 -5.38 -3.55
N THR A 141 15.30 -6.57 -4.16
CA THR A 141 16.32 -7.61 -4.05
C THR A 141 17.12 -7.63 -5.34
N GLY A 142 18.15 -6.78 -5.43
CA GLY A 142 19.27 -7.07 -6.31
C GLY A 142 19.73 -8.48 -5.95
N ALA A 143 19.46 -9.44 -6.84
CA ALA A 143 19.93 -10.80 -6.69
C ALA A 143 21.44 -10.75 -6.40
N PRO A 144 21.98 -11.46 -5.39
CA PRO A 144 23.39 -11.73 -5.41
C PRO A 144 23.61 -12.58 -6.67
N LEU A 145 24.22 -11.97 -7.69
CA LEU A 145 24.93 -12.72 -8.71
C LEU A 145 25.99 -13.51 -7.95
N VAL A 146 25.70 -14.78 -7.70
CA VAL A 146 26.69 -15.76 -7.24
C VAL A 146 27.74 -15.83 -8.35
N ALA A 147 28.92 -15.30 -8.04
CA ALA A 147 30.15 -15.54 -8.79
C ALA A 147 30.87 -16.75 -8.17
#